data_AF-A0A699LC44-F1
#
_entry.id   AF-A0A699LC44-F1
#
_cell.length_a   1.000
_cell.length_b   1.000
_cell.length_c   1.000
_cell.angle_alpha   90.00
_cell.angle_beta   90.00
_cell.angle_gamma   90.00
#
_symmetry.space_group_name_H-M   'P 1'
#
loop_
_entity.id
_entity.type
_entity.pdbx_description
1 polymer ?
#
loop_
_entity_poly.entity_id
_entity_poly.type
_entity_poly.pdbx_seq_one_letter_code
_entity_poly.pdbx_strand_id
1 'polypeptide(L)'
;MSLLFYLLQIVQICLWIIDSGCSKHMTGNRALLTNFVEKFLGAVRFGNNDFTVIAGYGDVVIGSMTIRKVYYVEGLEHNLFSVGQFCDTGLEVAFRKSTCFVRNEDGVDLLIGDRSSNLYNIALNEVASSSSTCLLAKASSSQSWL
;
A
#
# COMPACT_ATOMS: atom_id res chain seq x y z
N MET A 1 -23.99 8.06 -16.27
CA MET A 1 -22.95 7.81 -15.25
C MET A 1 -22.99 6.31 -14.95
N SER A 2 -22.08 5.51 -15.52
CA SER A 2 -22.19 4.04 -15.50
C SER A 2 -21.76 3.46 -14.15
N LEU A 3 -22.26 2.27 -13.80
CA LEU A 3 -21.87 1.50 -12.62
C LEU A 3 -20.33 1.34 -12.48
N LEU A 4 -19.62 1.37 -13.61
CA LEU A 4 -18.16 1.33 -13.70
C LEU A 4 -17.49 2.53 -13.02
N PHE A 5 -18.07 3.73 -13.14
CA PHE A 5 -17.55 4.94 -12.48
C PHE A 5 -17.71 4.87 -10.95
N TYR A 6 -18.80 4.26 -10.46
CA TYR A 6 -19.01 4.07 -9.02
C TYR A 6 -18.05 3.04 -8.41
N LEU A 7 -17.76 1.94 -9.11
CA LEU A 7 -16.76 0.95 -8.68
C LEU A 7 -15.34 1.54 -8.63
N LEU A 8 -14.96 2.34 -9.63
CA LEU A 8 -13.68 3.06 -9.64
C LEU A 8 -13.58 4.09 -8.51
N GLN A 9 -14.69 4.64 -8.03
CA GLN A 9 -14.72 5.57 -6.90
C GLN A 9 -14.54 4.88 -5.53
N ILE A 10 -14.69 3.54 -5.45
CA ILE A 10 -14.49 2.73 -4.23
C ILE A 10 -13.06 2.19 -4.14
N VAL A 11 -12.37 2.02 -5.29
CA VAL A 11 -11.00 1.49 -5.33
C VAL A 11 -10.01 2.63 -5.46
N GLN A 12 -9.38 3.02 -4.36
CA GLN A 12 -8.29 3.98 -4.38
C GLN A 12 -7.01 3.24 -4.83
N ILE A 13 -6.36 3.74 -5.88
CA ILE A 13 -5.09 3.18 -6.34
C ILE A 13 -3.96 3.88 -5.56
N CYS A 14 -3.19 3.10 -4.80
CA CYS A 14 -2.01 3.59 -4.11
C CYS A 14 -0.73 3.15 -4.82
N LEU A 15 0.08 4.15 -5.17
CA LEU A 15 1.35 3.93 -5.86
C LEU A 15 2.48 3.68 -4.86
N TRP A 16 3.30 2.67 -5.15
CA TRP A 16 4.51 2.33 -4.40
C TRP A 16 5.74 2.35 -5.30
N ILE A 17 6.73 3.16 -4.98
CA ILE A 17 8.00 3.22 -5.69
C ILE A 17 8.89 2.08 -5.22
N ILE A 18 9.47 1.33 -6.16
CA ILE A 18 10.53 0.36 -5.85
C ILE A 18 11.86 1.09 -5.79
N ASP A 19 12.44 1.17 -4.58
CA ASP A 19 13.63 1.95 -4.32
C ASP A 19 14.75 1.11 -3.69
N SER A 20 15.88 1.03 -4.39
CA SER A 20 17.08 0.37 -3.90
C SER A 20 17.89 1.22 -2.91
N GLY A 21 17.70 2.54 -2.93
CA GLY A 21 18.30 3.45 -1.94
C GLY A 21 17.56 3.47 -0.61
N CYS A 22 16.34 2.95 -0.57
CA CYS A 22 15.54 2.91 0.64
C CYS A 22 15.94 1.73 1.54
N SER A 23 16.23 2.00 2.81
CA SER A 23 16.64 0.98 3.78
C SER A 23 15.47 0.19 4.37
N LYS A 24 14.25 0.74 4.30
CA LYS A 24 13.04 0.14 4.88
C LYS A 24 11.82 0.38 3.98
N HIS A 25 10.89 -0.56 3.91
CA HIS A 25 9.57 -0.27 3.37
C HIS A 25 8.93 0.82 4.23
N MET A 26 8.38 1.85 3.61
CA MET A 26 7.86 3.01 4.32
C MET A 26 6.69 3.67 3.58
N THR A 27 5.77 4.24 4.35
CA THR A 27 4.60 4.95 3.84
C THR A 27 4.27 6.13 4.75
N GLY A 28 3.81 7.24 4.14
CA GLY A 28 3.17 8.34 4.86
C GLY A 28 1.65 8.20 4.94
N ASN A 29 1.07 7.19 4.29
CA ASN A 29 -0.36 6.92 4.33
C ASN A 29 -0.67 5.82 5.36
N ARG A 30 -1.15 6.25 6.52
CA ARG A 30 -1.56 5.36 7.61
C ARG A 30 -2.67 4.38 7.22
N ALA A 31 -3.54 4.71 6.26
CA ALA A 31 -4.65 3.86 5.84
C ALA A 31 -4.19 2.56 5.16
N LEU A 32 -2.97 2.53 4.62
CA LEU A 32 -2.36 1.35 4.01
C LEU A 32 -1.90 0.29 5.02
N LEU A 33 -1.85 0.64 6.31
CA LEU A 33 -1.25 -0.20 7.35
C LEU A 33 -2.31 -0.91 8.20
N THR A 34 -2.23 -2.23 8.21
CA THR A 34 -2.93 -3.10 9.15
C THR A 34 -2.03 -3.44 10.35
N ASN A 35 -2.59 -3.96 11.44
CA ASN A 35 -1.84 -4.31 12.66
C ASN A 35 -0.90 -3.19 13.15
N PHE A 36 -1.34 -1.94 13.01
CA PHE A 36 -0.48 -0.80 13.26
C PHE A 36 -0.12 -0.67 14.74
N VAL A 37 1.16 -0.47 15.01
CA VAL A 37 1.71 -0.15 16.32
C VAL A 37 2.29 1.25 16.26
N GLU A 38 1.67 2.16 17.00
CA GLU A 38 2.22 3.50 17.22
C GLU A 38 3.42 3.40 18.17
N LYS A 39 4.58 3.82 17.68
CA LYS A 39 5.83 3.74 18.43
C LYS A 39 6.88 4.61 17.76
N PHE A 40 7.50 5.49 18.55
CA PHE A 40 8.69 6.19 18.11
C PHE A 40 9.85 5.21 17.89
N LEU A 41 10.36 5.16 16.65
CA LEU A 41 11.44 4.26 16.24
C LEU A 41 12.72 5.01 15.80
N GLY A 42 12.77 6.32 16.00
CA GLY A 42 13.84 7.20 15.53
C GLY A 42 13.41 8.04 14.33
N ALA A 43 14.38 8.44 13.50
CA ALA A 43 14.15 9.28 12.33
C ALA A 43 14.76 8.66 11.07
N VAL A 44 14.11 8.86 9.93
CA VAL A 44 14.66 8.62 8.59
C VAL A 44 15.42 9.86 8.14
N ARG A 45 16.56 9.66 7.49
CA ARG A 45 17.32 10.70 6.79
C ARG A 45 17.06 10.59 5.30
N PHE A 46 16.65 11.68 4.66
CA PHE A 46 16.44 11.74 3.22
C PHE A 46 17.72 12.12 2.48
N GLY A 47 17.72 11.92 1.16
CA GLY A 47 18.87 12.27 0.29
C GLY A 47 19.23 13.76 0.32
N ASN A 48 18.28 14.63 0.68
CA ASN A 48 18.49 16.06 0.87
C ASN A 48 19.00 16.44 2.29
N ASN A 49 19.29 15.46 3.14
CA ASN A 49 19.67 15.59 4.55
C ASN A 49 18.57 16.05 5.51
N ASP A 50 17.32 16.14 5.05
CA ASP A 50 16.20 16.34 5.97
C ASP A 50 15.94 15.07 6.77
N PHE A 51 15.28 15.25 7.91
CA PHE A 51 14.91 14.18 8.81
C PHE A 51 13.43 14.20 9.10
N THR A 52 12.85 13.00 9.25
CA THR A 52 11.45 12.85 9.65
C THR A 52 11.30 11.67 10.58
N VAL A 53 10.38 11.80 11.54
CA VAL A 53 10.14 10.79 12.58
C VAL A 53 9.44 9.56 12.03
N ILE A 54 9.89 8.39 12.45
CA ILE A 54 9.17 7.14 12.29
C ILE A 54 8.20 7.03 13.46
N ALA A 55 6.92 7.27 13.20
CA ALA A 55 5.86 7.34 14.21
C ALA A 55 5.24 5.97 14.54
N GLY A 56 5.53 4.95 13.73
CA GLY A 56 5.11 3.59 14.02
C GLY A 56 5.43 2.63 12.88
N TYR A 57 4.80 1.46 12.92
CA TYR A 57 4.88 0.48 11.84
C TYR A 57 3.60 -0.34 11.78
N GLY A 58 3.34 -0.93 10.62
CA GLY A 58 2.26 -1.90 10.43
C GLY A 58 2.58 -2.85 9.28
N ASP A 59 1.59 -3.59 8.86
CA ASP A 59 1.70 -4.55 7.77
C ASP A 59 0.87 -4.10 6.57
N VAL A 60 1.42 -4.22 5.36
CA VAL A 60 0.69 -4.00 4.10
C VAL A 60 0.28 -5.37 3.55
N VAL A 61 -1.02 -5.56 3.33
CA VAL A 61 -1.59 -6.81 2.80
C VAL A 61 -1.91 -6.65 1.33
N ILE A 62 -1.38 -7.54 0.49
CA ILE A 62 -1.52 -7.51 -0.98
C ILE A 62 -1.98 -8.89 -1.44
N GLY A 63 -3.28 -9.06 -1.63
CA GLY A 63 -3.85 -10.38 -1.90
C GLY A 63 -3.52 -11.36 -0.77
N SER A 64 -2.78 -12.43 -1.08
CA SER A 64 -2.28 -13.41 -0.11
C SER A 64 -0.91 -13.06 0.49
N MET A 65 -0.22 -12.04 -0.03
CA MET A 65 1.09 -11.62 0.45
C MET A 65 0.95 -10.57 1.56
N THR A 66 1.86 -10.60 2.54
CA THR A 66 1.93 -9.57 3.59
C THR A 66 3.35 -9.05 3.71
N ILE A 67 3.52 -7.75 3.50
CA ILE A 67 4.77 -7.03 3.73
C ILE A 67 4.75 -6.54 5.17
N ARG A 68 5.57 -7.17 6.01
CA ARG A 68 5.56 -6.94 7.45
C ARG A 68 6.42 -5.76 7.85
N LYS A 69 6.04 -5.09 8.95
CA LYS A 69 6.83 -4.00 9.57
C LYS A 69 7.19 -2.88 8.60
N VAL A 70 6.24 -2.47 7.78
CA VAL A 70 6.34 -1.24 6.97
C VAL A 70 6.29 -0.04 7.91
N TYR A 71 7.27 0.84 7.79
CA TYR A 71 7.40 2.01 8.65
C TYR A 71 6.41 3.10 8.25
N TYR A 72 5.75 3.67 9.26
CA TYR A 72 4.95 4.87 9.09
C TYR A 72 5.80 6.09 9.38
N VAL A 73 5.98 6.92 8.36
CA VAL A 73 6.77 8.15 8.42
C VAL A 73 5.82 9.30 8.11
N GLU A 74 5.47 10.07 9.14
CA GLU A 74 4.50 11.15 9.00
C GLU A 74 5.00 12.21 8.01
N GLY A 75 4.16 12.59 7.03
CA GLY A 75 4.54 13.56 6.00
C GLY A 75 5.39 13.00 4.86
N LEU A 76 5.65 11.68 4.82
CA LEU A 76 6.30 11.06 3.66
C LEU A 76 5.38 11.12 2.43
N GLU A 77 5.81 11.82 1.39
CA GLU A 77 5.00 12.08 0.19
C GLU A 77 4.76 10.85 -0.70
N HIS A 78 5.67 9.88 -0.67
CA HIS A 78 5.63 8.70 -1.53
C HIS A 78 5.83 7.41 -0.74
N ASN A 79 5.05 6.38 -1.07
CA ASN A 79 5.24 5.06 -0.48
C ASN A 79 6.41 4.37 -1.16
N LEU A 80 7.32 3.79 -0.38
CA LEU A 80 8.53 3.16 -0.86
C LEU A 80 8.55 1.69 -0.45
N PHE A 81 8.82 0.81 -1.39
CA PHE A 81 9.31 -0.53 -1.08
C PHE A 81 10.82 -0.56 -1.19
N SER A 82 11.47 -0.99 -0.11
CA SER A 82 12.91 -1.27 -0.10
C SER A 82 13.22 -2.54 -0.90
N VAL A 83 14.07 -2.40 -1.92
CA VAL A 83 14.60 -3.57 -2.65
C VAL A 83 15.43 -4.45 -1.71
N GLY A 84 16.24 -3.85 -0.84
CA GLY A 84 17.08 -4.58 0.11
C GLY A 84 16.26 -5.52 0.99
N GLN A 85 15.13 -5.05 1.52
CA GLN A 85 14.28 -5.90 2.35
C GLN A 85 13.57 -7.01 1.58
N PHE A 86 13.19 -6.79 0.32
CA PHE A 86 12.70 -7.90 -0.51
C PHE A 86 13.79 -8.97 -0.68
N CYS A 87 15.02 -8.56 -1.01
CA CYS A 87 16.15 -9.47 -1.13
C CYS A 87 16.47 -10.21 0.18
N ASP A 88 16.41 -9.53 1.33
CA ASP A 88 16.62 -10.13 2.66
C ASP A 88 15.60 -11.24 2.97
N THR A 89 14.41 -11.19 2.34
CA THR A 89 13.37 -12.21 2.45
C THR A 89 13.45 -13.31 1.39
N GLY A 90 14.50 -13.34 0.58
CA GLY A 90 14.70 -14.32 -0.50
C GLY A 90 13.95 -14.01 -1.80
N LEU A 91 13.33 -12.83 -1.91
CA LEU A 91 12.63 -12.42 -3.12
C LEU A 91 13.59 -11.75 -4.12
N GLU A 92 13.41 -12.05 -5.40
CA GLU A 92 14.13 -11.39 -6.47
C GLU A 92 13.37 -10.12 -6.88
N VAL A 93 14.09 -9.00 -7.01
CA VAL A 93 13.55 -7.80 -7.66
C VAL A 93 14.30 -7.58 -8.97
N ALA A 94 13.58 -7.53 -10.09
CA ALA A 94 14.21 -7.20 -11.37
C ALA A 94 13.50 -6.09 -12.11
N PHE A 95 14.32 -5.32 -12.84
CA PHE A 95 13.94 -4.15 -13.58
C PHE A 95 14.18 -4.39 -15.07
N ARG A 96 13.17 -4.12 -15.89
CA ARG A 96 13.23 -4.15 -17.35
C ARG A 96 12.93 -2.77 -17.91
N LYS A 97 13.06 -2.60 -19.23
CA LYS A 97 12.88 -1.31 -19.92
C LYS A 97 11.60 -0.56 -19.49
N SER A 98 10.49 -1.27 -19.34
CA SER A 98 9.17 -0.68 -19.03
C SER A 98 8.47 -1.28 -17.82
N THR A 99 9.03 -2.31 -17.19
CA THR A 99 8.38 -3.04 -16.10
C THR A 99 9.36 -3.41 -15.00
N CYS A 100 8.86 -3.68 -13.81
CA CYS A 100 9.58 -4.36 -12.75
C CYS A 100 8.72 -5.48 -12.17
N PHE A 101 9.36 -6.42 -11.50
CA PHE A 101 8.66 -7.49 -10.79
C PHE A 101 9.41 -7.88 -9.52
N VAL A 102 8.62 -8.32 -8.54
CA VAL A 102 9.09 -8.98 -7.32
C VAL A 102 8.69 -10.44 -7.43
N ARG A 103 9.67 -11.35 -7.42
CA ARG A 103 9.49 -12.78 -7.68
C ARG A 103 9.89 -13.62 -6.48
N ASN A 104 9.19 -14.74 -6.29
CA ASN A 104 9.65 -15.78 -5.38
C ASN A 104 10.75 -16.65 -6.00
N GLU A 105 11.30 -17.59 -5.23
CA GLU A 105 12.36 -18.50 -5.66
C GLU A 105 11.95 -19.41 -6.83
N ASP A 106 10.66 -19.70 -6.99
CA ASP A 106 10.11 -20.47 -8.11
C ASP A 106 9.96 -19.64 -9.40
N GLY A 107 10.30 -18.34 -9.36
CA GLY A 107 10.18 -17.42 -10.49
C GLY A 107 8.76 -16.90 -10.72
N VAL A 108 7.83 -17.10 -9.78
CA VAL A 108 6.46 -16.57 -9.84
C VAL A 108 6.47 -15.09 -9.48
N ASP A 109 5.89 -14.26 -10.36
CA ASP A 109 5.70 -12.83 -10.13
C ASP A 109 4.65 -12.61 -9.03
N LEU A 110 5.09 -12.12 -7.86
CA LEU A 110 4.22 -11.77 -6.73
C LEU A 110 3.67 -10.36 -6.87
N LEU A 111 4.49 -9.44 -7.38
CA LEU A 111 4.11 -8.07 -7.70
C LEU A 111 4.66 -7.70 -9.06
N ILE A 112 3.86 -6.98 -9.85
CA ILE A 112 4.24 -6.44 -11.15
C ILE A 112 4.06 -4.93 -11.08
N GLY A 113 5.07 -4.22 -11.56
CA GLY A 113 5.06 -2.77 -11.67
C GLY A 113 5.47 -2.28 -13.04
N ASP A 114 5.16 -1.02 -13.29
CA ASP A 114 5.46 -0.32 -14.54
C ASP A 114 6.47 0.80 -14.31
N ARG A 115 7.27 1.09 -15.33
CA ARG A 115 8.16 2.24 -15.35
C ARG A 115 7.42 3.47 -15.89
N SER A 116 7.30 4.51 -15.08
CA SER A 116 6.72 5.80 -15.46
C SER A 116 7.58 6.94 -14.92
N SER A 117 7.81 7.98 -15.73
CA SER A 117 8.67 9.13 -15.36
C SER A 117 10.04 8.73 -14.77
N ASN A 118 10.65 7.67 -15.32
CA ASN A 118 11.89 7.05 -14.85
C ASN A 118 11.86 6.36 -13.48
N LEU A 119 10.69 6.27 -12.85
CA LEU A 119 10.47 5.52 -11.61
C LEU A 119 9.76 4.20 -11.91
N TYR A 120 10.06 3.18 -11.12
CA TYR A 120 9.35 1.91 -11.17
C TYR A 120 8.32 1.86 -10.05
N ASN A 121 7.07 1.65 -10.42
CA ASN A 121 5.97 1.77 -9.50
C ASN A 121 5.07 0.54 -9.54
N ILE A 122 4.59 0.13 -8.37
CA ILE A 122 3.58 -0.90 -8.21
C ILE A 122 2.29 -0.22 -7.78
N ALA A 123 1.23 -0.40 -8.57
CA ALA A 123 -0.10 0.09 -8.27
C ALA A 123 -0.83 -0.96 -7.43
N LEU A 124 -1.15 -0.61 -6.19
CA LEU A 124 -1.93 -1.46 -5.30
C LEU A 124 -3.35 -0.92 -5.19
N ASN A 125 -4.32 -1.81 -5.32
CA ASN A 125 -5.72 -1.47 -5.10
C ASN A 125 -6.00 -1.46 -3.59
N GLU A 126 -6.32 -0.30 -3.04
CA GLU A 126 -7.01 -0.25 -1.76
C GLU A 126 -8.47 -0.59 -2.01
N VAL A 127 -8.99 -1.56 -1.27
CA VAL A 127 -10.42 -1.57 -1.00
C VAL A 127 -10.60 -0.47 0.03
N ALA A 128 -11.17 0.68 -0.37
CA ALA A 128 -11.58 1.67 0.61
C ALA A 128 -12.41 0.92 1.63
N SER A 129 -11.97 0.90 2.90
CA SER A 129 -12.77 0.35 3.96
C SER A 129 -14.02 1.20 4.00
N SER A 130 -15.08 0.73 3.34
CA SER A 130 -16.40 1.29 3.50
C SER A 130 -16.69 1.08 4.98
N SER A 131 -16.47 2.13 5.78
CA SER A 131 -17.14 2.29 7.06
C SER A 131 -18.57 1.84 6.78
N SER A 132 -18.98 0.74 7.39
CA SER A 132 -20.19 -0.01 7.04
C SER A 132 -21.38 0.94 6.92
N THR A 133 -21.65 1.44 5.71
CA THR A 133 -22.83 2.26 5.45
C THR A 133 -23.98 1.28 5.45
N CYS A 134 -24.54 1.03 6.64
CA CYS A 134 -25.76 0.25 6.79
C CYS A 134 -26.82 0.92 5.93
N LEU A 135 -27.21 0.27 4.84
CA LEU A 135 -28.44 0.59 4.13
C LEU A 135 -29.58 0.26 5.10
N LEU A 136 -30.01 1.25 5.87
CA LEU A 136 -31.22 1.18 6.66
C LEU A 136 -32.39 1.14 5.67
N ALA A 137 -32.85 -0.07 5.33
CA ALA A 137 -34.11 -0.24 4.63
C ALA A 137 -35.23 0.22 5.57
N LYS A 138 -35.80 1.39 5.31
CA LYS A 138 -37.00 1.86 5.99
C LYS A 138 -38.16 0.99 5.52
N ALA A 139 -38.52 -0.04 6.30
CA ALA A 139 -39.79 -0.73 6.10
C ALA A 139 -40.92 0.27 6.34
N SER A 140 -41.78 0.49 5.33
CA SER A 140 -43.04 1.19 5.55
C SER A 140 -43.92 0.29 6.42
N SER A 141 -44.37 0.81 7.56
CA SER A 141 -45.42 0.18 8.33
C SER A 141 -46.73 0.26 7.54
N SER A 142 -47.03 -0.74 6.71
CA SER A 142 -48.44 -1.04 6.43
C SER A 142 -48.97 -1.76 7.65
N GLN A 143 -49.75 -1.03 8.46
CA GLN A 143 -50.60 -1.61 9.49
C GLN A 143 -51.45 -2.71 8.87
N SER A 144 -51.17 -3.96 9.22
CA SER A 144 -52.11 -5.07 9.13
C SER A 144 -52.92 -5.13 10.42
N TRP A 145 -54.09 -4.49 10.41
CA TRP A 145 -55.14 -4.72 11.41
C TRP A 145 -56.47 -4.81 10.65
N LEU A 146 -57.00 -6.03 10.56
CA LEU A 146 -58.25 -6.50 9.92
C LEU A 146 -58.33 -6.46 8.39
#